data_AF-A0A526RYS3-F1
#
_entry.id   AF-A0A526RYS3-F1
#
_cell.length_a   1.000
_cell.length_b   1.000
_cell.length_c   1.000
_cell.angle_alpha   90.00
_cell.angle_beta   90.00
_cell.angle_gamma   90.00
#
_symmetry.space_group_name_H-M   'P 1'
#
loop_
_entity.id
_entity.type
_entity.pdbx_description
1 polymer ?
#
loop_
_entity_poly.entity_id
_entity_poly.type
_entity_poly.pdbx_seq_one_letter_code
_entity_poly.pdbx_strand_id
1 'polypeptide(L)' 'MPPCEAARYANAAAAISVTRHGGSSAPTDAETQEFLARRVQAAIAQDREREATT' A
#
# COMPACT_ATOMS: atom_id res chain seq x y z
N MET A 1 -10.89 7.53 11.65
CA MET A 1 -9.64 7.48 10.88
C MET A 1 -9.23 8.90 10.53
N PRO A 2 -8.00 9.34 10.86
CA PRO A 2 -7.44 10.61 10.40
C PRO A 2 -7.48 10.73 8.86
N PRO A 3 -7.65 11.94 8.29
CA PRO A 3 -7.80 12.11 6.84
C PRO A 3 -6.67 11.50 6.00
N CYS A 4 -5.42 11.66 6.44
CA CYS A 4 -4.26 11.10 5.74
C CYS A 4 -4.24 9.56 5.76
N GLU A 5 -4.71 8.95 6.86
CA GLU A 5 -4.79 7.50 6.97
C GLU A 5 -5.89 6.94 6.06
N ALA A 6 -7.03 7.63 5.98
CA ALA A 6 -8.12 7.30 5.05
C ALA A 6 -7.69 7.38 3.59
N ALA A 7 -6.93 8.42 3.23
CA ALA A 7 -6.39 8.56 1.88
C ALA A 7 -5.40 7.43 1.55
N ARG A 8 -4.51 7.06 2.47
CA ARG A 8 -3.56 5.95 2.27
C ARG A 8 -4.28 4.61 2.10
N TYR A 9 -5.29 4.35 2.93
CA TYR A 9 -6.12 3.15 2.84
C TYR A 9 -6.85 3.09 1.49
N ALA A 10 -7.50 4.17 1.07
CA ALA A 10 -8.21 4.24 -0.22
C ALA A 10 -7.26 4.03 -1.41
N ASN A 11 -6.06 4.63 -1.37
CA ASN A 11 -5.05 4.45 -2.41
C ASN A 11 -4.54 3.00 -2.47
N ALA A 12 -4.34 2.34 -1.31
CA ALA A 12 -3.98 0.93 -1.26
C ALA A 12 -5.08 0.05 -1.86
N ALA A 13 -6.35 0.30 -1.50
CA ALA A 13 -7.48 -0.43 -2.04
C ALA A 13 -7.61 -0.25 -3.57
N ALA A 14 -7.42 0.97 -4.08
CA ALA A 14 -7.41 1.26 -5.51
C ALA A 14 -6.25 0.56 -6.24
N ALA A 15 -5.04 0.60 -5.66
CA ALA A 15 -3.86 -0.06 -6.23
C ALA A 15 -4.03 -1.59 -6.35
N ILE A 16 -4.73 -2.23 -5.40
CA ILE A 16 -5.04 -3.65 -5.50
C ILE A 16 -6.13 -3.87 -6.58
N SER A 17 -7.17 -3.04 -6.57
CA SER A 17 -8.32 -3.18 -7.49
C SER A 17 -7.90 -3.15 -8.95
N VAL A 18 -6.95 -2.29 -9.34
CA VAL A 18 -6.47 -2.18 -10.74
C VAL A 18 -5.70 -3.40 -11.25
N THR A 19 -5.31 -4.31 -10.36
CA THR A 19 -4.63 -5.57 -10.74
C THR A 19 -5.62 -6.72 -10.99
N ARG A 20 -6.91 -6.50 -10.72
CA ARG A 20 -7.99 -7.49 -10.87
C ARG A 20 -8.91 -7.08 -12.01
N HIS A 21 -9.33 -8.07 -12.80
CA HIS A 21 -10.24 -7.84 -13.92
C HIS A 21 -11.70 -7.84 -13.42
N GLY A 22 -12.47 -6.80 -13.75
CA GLY A 22 -13.90 -6.70 -13.41
C GLY A 22 -14.25 -5.46 -12.57
N GLY A 23 -15.44 -4.91 -12.81
CA GLY A 23 -15.90 -3.65 -12.21
C GLY A 23 -16.18 -3.68 -10.70
N SER A 24 -16.19 -4.87 -10.09
CA SER A 24 -16.29 -5.06 -8.64
C SER A 24 -15.13 -5.93 -8.18
N SER A 25 -14.00 -5.28 -7.91
CA SER A 25 -12.75 -5.92 -7.48
C SER A 25 -12.24 -5.34 -6.17
N ALA A 26 -13.17 -4.89 -5.31
CA ALA A 26 -12.83 -4.28 -4.04
C ALA A 26 -12.04 -5.30 -3.18
N PRO A 27 -10.83 -4.95 -2.72
CA PRO A 27 -10.07 -5.82 -1.83
C PRO A 27 -10.73 -5.86 -0.45
N THR A 28 -10.44 -6.93 0.28
CA THR A 28 -10.77 -7.03 1.69
C THR A 28 -9.90 -6.08 2.52
N ASP A 29 -10.33 -5.79 3.75
CA ASP A 29 -9.51 -5.04 4.71
C ASP A 29 -8.16 -5.72 4.94
N ALA A 30 -8.16 -7.04 5.14
CA ALA A 30 -6.93 -7.81 5.34
C ALA A 30 -5.92 -7.64 4.19
N GLU A 31 -6.38 -7.71 2.94
CA GLU A 31 -5.52 -7.50 1.77
C GLU A 31 -4.97 -6.06 1.70
N THR A 32 -5.78 -5.09 2.10
CA THR A 32 -5.39 -3.67 2.14
C THR A 32 -4.34 -3.42 3.22
N GLN A 33 -4.53 -3.98 4.41
CA GLN A 33 -3.57 -3.89 5.52
C GLN A 33 -2.25 -4.59 5.19
N GLU A 34 -2.32 -5.78 4.58
CA GLU A 34 -1.13 -6.50 4.13
C GLU A 34 -0.33 -5.71 3.09
N PHE A 35 -1.02 -5.10 2.12
CA PHE A 35 -0.39 -4.24 1.13
C PHE A 35 0.33 -3.05 1.78
N LEU A 36 -0.32 -2.38 2.75
CA LEU A 36 0.29 -1.27 3.50
C LEU A 36 1.53 -1.72 4.27
N ALA A 37 1.46 -2.86 4.97
CA ALA A 37 2.60 -3.42 5.70
C ALA A 37 3.80 -3.69 4.77
N ARG A 38 3.56 -4.31 3.61
CA ARG A 38 4.60 -4.55 2.59
C ARG A 38 5.21 -3.24 2.07
N ARG A 39 4.40 -2.20 1.86
CA ARG A 39 4.88 -0.88 1.41
C ARG A 39 5.73 -0.17 2.46
N VAL A 40 5.40 -0.31 3.75
CA VAL A 40 6.24 0.21 4.84
C VAL A 40 7.59 -0.51 4.86
N GLN A 41 7.61 -1.84 4.75
CA GLN A 41 8.87 -2.60 4.70
C GLN A 41 9.73 -2.22 3.49
N ALA A 42 9.11 -2.06 2.31
CA ALA A 42 9.81 -1.62 1.12
C ALA A 42 10.41 -0.21 1.27
N ALA A 43 9.68 0.73 1.88
CA ALA A 43 10.18 2.07 2.13
C ALA A 43 11.38 2.07 3.09
N ILE A 44 11.34 1.24 4.14
CA ILE A 44 12.47 1.06 5.07
C ILE A 44 13.69 0.48 4.36
N ALA A 45 13.50 -0.52 3.50
CA ALA A 45 14.58 -1.12 2.73
C ALA A 45 15.23 -0.10 1.79
N GLN A 46 14.43 0.68 1.06
CA GLN A 46 14.91 1.73 0.15
C GLN A 46 15.69 2.82 0.88
N ASP A 47 15.28 3.20 2.09
CA ASP A 47 15.98 4.20 2.88
C ASP A 47 17.38 3.70 3.29
N ARG A 48 17.48 2.45 3.75
CA ARG A 48 18.77 1.80 4.06
C ARG A 48 19.69 1.68 2.85
N GLU A 49 19.15 1.34 1.69
CA GLU A 49 19.92 1.28 0.44
C GLU A 49 20.46 2.65 0.03
N ARG A 50 19.67 3.72 0.23
CA ARG A 50 20.07 5.10 -0.05
C ARG A 50 21.16 5.59 0.91
N GLU A 51 21.06 5.24 2.19
CA GLU A 51 22.10 5.51 3.18
C GLU A 51 23.41 4.78 2.87
N ALA A 52 23.35 3.53 2.38
CA ALA A 52 24.54 2.76 2.02
C ALA A 52 25.25 3.24 0.74
N THR A 53 24.58 4.05 -0.08
CA THR A 53 25.09 4.55 -1.37
C THR A 53 25.58 6.01 -1.28
N THR A 54 25.43 6.67 -0.12
CA THR A 54 25.87 8.06 0.14
C THR A 54 27.16 8.07 0.96
#